data_AF-A0AB37M4S8-F1
#
_entry.id   AF-A0AB37M4S8-F1
#
_cell.length_a   1.000
_cell.length_b   1.000
_cell.length_c   1.000
_cell.angle_alpha   90.00
_cell.angle_beta   90.00
_cell.angle_gamma   90.00
#
_symmetry.space_group_name_H-M   'P 1'
#
loop_
_entity.id
_entity.type
_entity.pdbx_description
1 polymer ?
#
loop_
_entity_poly.entity_id
_entity_poly.type
_entity_poly.pdbx_seq_one_letter_code
_entity_poly.pdbx_strand_id
1 'polypeptide(L)'
;YRVTPETVKQEAKKEQQEAQTQQPAKETGATAQAPQQPDKSKYVIDPDKVDWEALKNFGLSKEQLEKAKALEPMLRGYKSPGAFTIAGNYNSAIMKLDARLSFRHDKDGNVVLAIHGIRQKPELERPFFGHEFSKEDKANLLETGNMGRIVNLKNYITGEMIPSFVSVDKVTNELVSMRASSVQIPDEIKGVKLNKEQKEALQEGKGVFLENMISNRKNPFSATVQVNADKKSLE
;
A
#
# COMPACT_ATOMS: atom_id res chain seq x y z
N TYR A 1 -4.49 57.77 -7.59
CA TYR A 1 -5.27 58.60 -6.64
C TYR A 1 -6.72 58.60 -7.08
N ARG A 2 -7.59 57.84 -6.38
CA ARG A 2 -8.87 58.24 -5.72
C ARG A 2 -9.76 59.15 -6.58
N VAL A 3 -11.07 58.91 -6.72
CA VAL A 3 -12.08 58.97 -5.63
C VAL A 3 -13.34 58.14 -5.95
N THR A 4 -13.99 57.61 -4.91
CA THR A 4 -15.35 57.03 -4.85
C THR A 4 -16.45 58.06 -5.16
N PRO A 5 -17.72 57.59 -5.25
CA PRO A 5 -18.69 58.10 -4.27
C PRO A 5 -19.65 57.03 -3.71
N GLU A 6 -19.98 57.19 -2.42
CA GLU A 6 -21.20 56.70 -1.77
C GLU A 6 -22.40 57.61 -2.15
N THR A 7 -23.64 57.13 -2.07
CA THR A 7 -24.73 57.69 -1.21
C THR A 7 -26.12 57.07 -1.54
N VAL A 8 -26.62 56.24 -0.62
CA VAL A 8 -27.95 56.22 0.06
C VAL A 8 -29.31 56.22 -0.69
N LYS A 9 -30.04 55.10 -0.45
CA LYS A 9 -31.49 54.84 -0.20
C LYS A 9 -32.60 55.63 -0.94
N GLN A 10 -33.60 54.85 -1.41
CA GLN A 10 -35.00 55.08 -1.02
C GLN A 10 -35.84 53.79 -1.05
N GLU A 11 -36.74 53.69 -0.08
CA GLU A 11 -37.57 52.56 0.33
C GLU A 11 -38.85 52.41 -0.52
N ALA A 12 -39.33 51.16 -0.68
CA ALA A 12 -40.75 50.88 -0.93
C ALA A 12 -41.25 49.82 0.07
N LYS A 13 -42.39 50.12 0.68
CA LYS A 13 -43.05 49.43 1.80
C LYS A 13 -43.69 48.10 1.39
N LYS A 14 -43.55 47.13 2.31
CA LYS A 14 -44.51 46.13 2.84
C LYS A 14 -45.65 45.65 1.94
N GLU A 15 -45.72 44.33 1.79
CA GLU A 15 -46.90 43.56 2.21
C GLU A 15 -46.48 42.14 2.65
N GLN A 16 -47.03 41.71 3.78
CA GLN A 16 -46.77 40.44 4.45
C GLN A 16 -47.63 39.33 3.82
N GLN A 17 -47.02 38.20 3.49
CA GLN A 17 -47.71 36.91 3.48
C GLN A 17 -46.85 35.86 4.18
N GLU A 18 -47.46 35.25 5.19
CA GLU A 18 -46.91 34.22 6.05
C GLU A 18 -46.56 32.97 5.24
N ALA A 19 -45.29 32.56 5.25
CA ALA A 19 -44.86 31.24 4.84
C ALA A 19 -44.55 30.42 6.09
N GLN A 20 -45.42 29.44 6.35
CA GLN A 20 -45.28 28.43 7.39
C GLN A 20 -43.94 27.70 7.26
N THR A 21 -43.26 27.59 8.39
CA THR A 21 -42.00 26.89 8.60
C THR A 21 -42.21 25.38 8.41
N GLN A 22 -41.71 24.83 7.31
CA GLN A 22 -41.54 23.38 7.18
C GLN A 22 -40.15 22.99 7.70
N GLN A 23 -40.16 22.19 8.76
CA GLN A 23 -39.00 21.52 9.35
C GLN A 23 -38.32 20.62 8.32
N PRO A 24 -36.98 20.61 8.21
CA PRO A 24 -36.28 19.51 7.59
C PRO A 24 -36.35 18.29 8.52
N ALA A 25 -37.04 17.26 8.02
CA ALA A 25 -37.13 15.96 8.67
C ALA A 25 -35.73 15.37 8.92
N LYS A 26 -35.55 14.82 10.12
CA LYS A 26 -34.40 14.05 10.55
C LYS A 26 -34.21 12.84 9.63
N GLU A 27 -33.18 12.85 8.79
CA GLU A 27 -32.58 11.61 8.28
C GLU A 27 -31.74 10.97 9.39
N THR A 28 -32.42 10.28 10.30
CA THR A 28 -31.81 9.30 11.21
C THR A 28 -31.79 7.94 10.52
N GLY A 29 -30.64 7.57 9.95
CA GLY A 29 -30.50 6.28 9.29
C GLY A 29 -29.11 5.98 8.70
N ALA A 30 -28.06 6.73 9.05
CA ALA A 30 -26.70 6.28 8.82
C ALA A 30 -26.30 5.41 10.01
N THR A 31 -26.29 4.08 9.83
CA THR A 31 -25.46 3.21 10.68
C THR A 31 -24.01 3.59 10.39
N ALA A 32 -23.53 4.61 11.12
CA ALA A 32 -22.12 4.84 11.29
C ALA A 32 -21.57 3.57 11.96
N GLN A 33 -21.01 2.68 11.15
CA GLN A 33 -20.10 1.68 11.68
C GLN A 33 -19.04 2.46 12.46
N ALA A 34 -19.03 2.30 13.77
CA ALA A 34 -17.97 2.80 14.61
C ALA A 34 -16.64 2.41 13.93
N PRO A 35 -15.64 3.31 13.83
CA PRO A 35 -14.35 2.94 13.27
C PRO A 35 -13.90 1.68 13.97
N GLN A 36 -13.84 0.56 13.22
CA GLN A 36 -13.40 -0.71 13.75
C GLN A 36 -12.02 -0.44 14.36
N GLN A 37 -11.92 -0.59 15.69
CA GLN A 37 -10.65 -0.52 16.38
C GLN A 37 -9.68 -1.45 15.66
N PRO A 38 -8.46 -0.99 15.35
CA PRO A 38 -7.52 -1.80 14.59
C PRO A 38 -7.25 -3.11 15.32
N ASP A 39 -7.35 -4.21 14.57
CA ASP A 39 -7.14 -5.56 15.07
C ASP A 39 -5.65 -5.80 15.34
N LYS A 40 -5.22 -5.41 16.54
CA LYS A 40 -3.83 -5.49 17.00
C LYS A 40 -3.28 -6.92 17.01
N SER A 41 -4.13 -7.95 16.98
CA SER A 41 -3.69 -9.35 16.94
C SER A 41 -2.87 -9.69 15.68
N LYS A 42 -2.99 -8.87 14.63
CA LYS A 42 -2.28 -9.03 13.36
C LYS A 42 -0.98 -8.24 13.27
N TYR A 43 -0.63 -7.48 14.30
CA TYR A 43 0.62 -6.73 14.31
C TYR A 43 1.79 -7.68 14.47
N VAL A 44 2.77 -7.49 13.59
CA VAL A 44 4.08 -8.15 13.71
C VAL A 44 5.11 -7.20 14.30
N ILE A 45 4.77 -5.92 14.44
CA ILE A 45 5.57 -4.86 15.06
C ILE A 45 4.79 -4.31 16.24
N ASP A 46 5.43 -4.28 17.40
CA ASP A 46 4.89 -3.65 18.59
C ASP A 46 4.99 -2.10 18.44
N PRO A 47 3.86 -1.37 18.41
CA PRO A 47 3.86 0.09 18.26
C PRO A 47 4.62 0.82 19.36
N ASP A 48 4.69 0.24 20.56
CA ASP A 48 5.35 0.83 21.73
C ASP A 48 6.88 0.66 21.65
N LYS A 49 7.37 -0.21 20.76
CA LYS A 49 8.81 -0.40 20.48
C LYS A 49 9.33 0.45 19.32
N VAL A 50 8.48 1.22 18.66
CA VAL A 50 8.91 2.13 17.58
C VAL A 50 9.56 3.36 18.21
N ASP A 51 10.79 3.66 17.82
CA ASP A 51 11.49 4.88 18.23
C ASP A 51 10.97 6.11 17.46
N TRP A 52 9.87 6.68 17.96
CA TRP A 52 9.22 7.86 17.38
C TRP A 52 10.10 9.12 17.40
N GLU A 53 11.01 9.24 18.36
CA GLU A 53 11.94 10.37 18.42
C GLU A 53 12.99 10.28 17.31
N ALA A 54 13.55 9.09 17.07
CA ALA A 54 14.47 8.87 15.96
C ALA A 54 13.82 9.16 14.59
N LEU A 55 12.53 8.86 14.43
CA LEU A 55 11.78 9.13 13.19
C LEU A 55 11.67 10.63 12.86
N LYS A 56 11.70 11.52 13.86
CA LYS A 56 11.71 12.97 13.63
C LYS A 56 12.94 13.44 12.87
N ASN A 57 14.08 12.75 13.02
CA ASN A 57 15.30 13.04 12.26
C ASN A 57 15.16 12.77 10.76
N PHE A 58 14.11 12.03 10.36
CA PHE A 58 13.73 11.80 8.98
C PHE A 58 12.56 12.68 8.52
N GLY A 59 12.10 13.60 9.36
CA GLY A 59 10.92 14.42 9.11
C GLY A 59 9.60 13.66 9.20
N LEU A 60 9.56 12.56 9.96
CA LEU A 60 8.37 11.71 10.12
C LEU A 60 7.78 11.85 11.52
N SER A 61 6.46 11.89 11.61
CA SER A 61 5.72 11.81 12.87
C SER A 61 4.69 10.68 12.84
N LYS A 62 4.31 10.19 14.02
CA LYS A 62 3.27 9.16 14.18
C LYS A 62 1.94 9.63 13.58
N GLU A 63 1.54 10.85 13.90
CA GLU A 63 0.28 11.47 13.46
C GLU A 63 0.23 11.57 11.94
N GLN A 64 1.36 11.88 11.31
CA GLN A 64 1.46 11.93 9.85
C GLN A 64 1.23 10.55 9.23
N LEU A 65 1.85 9.49 9.78
CA LEU A 65 1.67 8.12 9.31
C LEU A 65 0.24 7.61 9.54
N GLU A 66 -0.40 7.99 10.64
CA GLU A 66 -1.80 7.66 10.94
C GLU A 66 -2.76 8.36 9.99
N LYS A 67 -2.61 9.68 9.81
CA LYS A 67 -3.45 10.48 8.90
C LYS A 67 -3.36 9.99 7.46
N ALA A 68 -2.18 9.54 7.05
CA ALA A 68 -1.94 8.94 5.74
C ALA A 68 -2.36 7.46 5.64
N LYS A 69 -2.91 6.86 6.70
CA LYS A 69 -3.28 5.44 6.79
C LYS A 69 -2.11 4.49 6.48
N ALA A 70 -0.88 4.93 6.75
CA ALA A 70 0.34 4.17 6.53
C ALA A 70 0.78 3.38 7.77
N LEU A 71 0.48 3.89 8.97
CA LEU A 71 0.93 3.26 10.22
C LEU A 71 0.42 1.81 10.36
N GLU A 72 -0.88 1.60 10.17
CA GLU A 72 -1.53 0.29 10.29
C GLU A 72 -0.88 -0.79 9.39
N PRO A 73 -0.74 -0.58 8.05
CA PRO A 73 0.03 -1.49 7.20
C PRO A 73 1.46 -1.73 7.68
N MET A 74 2.17 -0.69 8.11
CA MET A 74 3.56 -0.80 8.57
C MET A 74 3.71 -1.65 9.82
N LEU A 75 2.77 -1.54 10.77
CA LEU A 75 2.74 -2.36 11.99
C LEU A 75 2.44 -3.84 11.71
N ARG A 76 1.71 -4.10 10.63
CA ARG A 76 1.47 -5.45 10.09
C ARG A 76 2.62 -5.96 9.19
N GLY A 77 3.71 -5.21 9.09
CA GLY A 77 4.91 -5.58 8.33
C GLY A 77 4.77 -5.39 6.82
N TYR A 78 3.81 -4.61 6.36
CA TYR A 78 3.70 -4.14 4.97
C TYR A 78 4.44 -2.82 4.80
N LYS A 79 4.74 -2.46 3.55
CA LYS A 79 5.17 -1.10 3.22
C LYS A 79 3.97 -0.15 3.26
N SER A 80 4.24 1.12 3.54
CA SER A 80 3.27 2.21 3.44
C SER A 80 2.55 2.17 2.08
N PRO A 81 1.25 2.52 1.99
CA PRO A 81 0.49 2.41 0.74
C PRO A 81 0.96 3.41 -0.34
N GLY A 82 1.59 4.52 0.08
CA GLY A 82 2.18 5.53 -0.79
C GLY A 82 3.54 5.98 -0.29
N ALA A 83 4.17 6.86 -1.07
CA ALA A 83 5.46 7.44 -0.74
C ALA A 83 5.34 8.62 0.23
N PHE A 84 6.41 8.84 0.99
CA PHE A 84 6.61 9.94 1.91
C PHE A 84 7.89 10.67 1.53
N THR A 85 7.85 11.99 1.55
CA THR A 85 9.07 12.79 1.50
C THR A 85 9.76 12.70 2.86
N ILE A 86 10.94 12.08 2.87
CA ILE A 86 11.81 12.04 4.03
C ILE A 86 12.96 13.03 3.84
N ALA A 87 13.38 13.64 4.93
CA ALA A 87 14.47 14.60 4.94
C ALA A 87 15.41 14.33 6.11
N GLY A 88 16.71 14.41 5.87
CA GLY A 88 17.73 14.27 6.91
C GLY A 88 18.77 15.38 6.78
N ASN A 89 19.20 15.94 7.91
CA ASN A 89 20.29 16.91 7.95
C ASN A 89 21.53 16.22 8.55
N TYR A 90 22.60 16.13 7.76
CA TYR A 90 23.84 15.44 8.08
C TYR A 90 25.00 16.44 8.18
N ASN A 91 24.80 17.55 8.90
CA ASN A 91 25.72 18.69 9.10
C ASN A 91 26.15 19.39 7.81
N SER A 92 26.90 18.69 6.94
CA SER A 92 27.41 19.19 5.67
C SER A 92 26.51 18.86 4.47
N ALA A 93 25.46 18.07 4.64
CA ALA A 93 24.56 17.68 3.57
C ALA A 93 23.10 17.59 4.03
N ILE A 94 22.18 18.07 3.20
CA ILE A 94 20.74 17.85 3.37
C ILE A 94 20.31 16.79 2.37
N MET A 95 19.72 15.72 2.88
CA MET A 95 19.07 14.69 2.07
C MET A 95 17.58 14.98 2.02
N LYS A 96 16.99 14.89 0.82
CA LYS A 96 15.54 14.79 0.60
C LYS A 96 15.29 13.71 -0.42
N LEU A 97 14.41 12.76 -0.10
CA LEU A 97 13.96 11.76 -1.07
C LEU A 97 12.51 11.35 -0.80
N ASP A 98 11.85 10.87 -1.84
CA ASP A 98 10.55 10.22 -1.70
C ASP A 98 10.73 8.70 -1.62
N ALA A 99 10.10 8.09 -0.61
CA ALA A 99 10.23 6.66 -0.33
C ALA A 99 8.93 6.05 0.22
N ARG A 100 8.72 4.77 -0.06
CA ARG A 100 7.83 3.95 0.78
C ARG A 100 8.57 3.57 2.07
N LEU A 101 7.82 3.39 3.14
CA LEU A 101 8.37 3.12 4.47
C LEU A 101 7.86 1.77 4.97
N SER A 102 8.68 1.02 5.68
CA SER A 102 8.22 -0.16 6.42
C SER A 102 8.93 -0.27 7.77
N PHE A 103 8.32 -0.97 8.72
CA PHE A 103 8.98 -1.38 9.94
C PHE A 103 9.43 -2.83 9.82
N ARG A 104 10.61 -3.12 10.36
CA ARG A 104 11.14 -4.49 10.46
C ARG A 104 11.96 -4.64 11.73
N HIS A 105 12.21 -5.88 12.13
CA HIS A 105 13.18 -6.16 13.17
C HIS A 105 14.59 -6.22 12.59
N ASP A 106 15.57 -5.67 13.30
CA ASP A 106 16.99 -5.92 13.04
C ASP A 106 17.42 -7.29 13.62
N LYS A 107 18.73 -7.56 13.64
CA LYS A 107 19.28 -8.83 14.13
C LYS A 107 19.09 -9.02 15.64
N ASP A 108 18.95 -7.93 16.38
CA ASP A 108 18.80 -7.92 17.84
C ASP A 108 17.32 -7.87 18.26
N GLY A 109 16.41 -7.80 17.29
CA GLY A 109 14.96 -7.74 17.52
C GLY A 109 14.44 -6.33 17.76
N ASN A 110 15.22 -5.28 17.51
CA ASN A 110 14.76 -3.90 17.61
C ASN A 110 13.94 -3.51 16.39
N VAL A 111 12.90 -2.70 16.59
CA VAL A 111 12.10 -2.16 15.48
C VAL A 111 12.88 -1.03 14.81
N VAL A 112 13.16 -1.18 13.52
CA VAL A 112 13.85 -0.19 12.70
C VAL A 112 13.00 0.23 11.50
N LEU A 113 13.18 1.49 11.08
CA LEU A 113 12.59 2.02 9.85
C LEU A 113 13.41 1.55 8.63
N ALA A 114 12.74 0.89 7.69
CA ALA A 114 13.27 0.63 6.37
C ALA A 114 12.73 1.65 5.37
N ILE A 115 13.66 2.27 4.63
CA ILE A 115 13.38 3.31 3.64
C ILE A 115 13.53 2.69 2.24
N HIS A 116 12.45 2.69 1.47
CA HIS A 116 12.38 2.14 0.12
C HIS A 116 12.29 3.29 -0.89
N GLY A 117 13.44 3.79 -1.34
CA GLY A 117 13.51 4.92 -2.26
C GLY A 117 12.93 4.61 -3.64
N ILE A 118 12.31 5.62 -4.26
CA ILE A 118 11.75 5.51 -5.61
C ILE A 118 12.87 5.48 -6.66
N ARG A 119 12.84 4.48 -7.53
CA ARG A 119 13.75 4.31 -8.67
C ARG A 119 13.04 4.63 -9.98
N GLN A 120 13.80 5.03 -11.00
CA GLN A 120 13.26 5.26 -12.35
C GLN A 120 12.78 3.97 -13.03
N LYS A 121 13.46 2.85 -12.77
CA LYS A 121 13.13 1.51 -13.29
C LYS A 121 13.64 0.43 -12.34
N PRO A 122 13.10 -0.80 -12.41
CA PRO A 122 13.65 -1.92 -11.67
C PRO A 122 15.06 -2.27 -12.14
N GLU A 123 15.91 -2.68 -11.20
CA GLU A 123 17.28 -3.12 -11.48
C GLU A 123 17.25 -4.61 -11.84
N LEU A 124 17.21 -4.90 -13.14
CA LEU A 124 17.09 -6.26 -13.68
C LEU A 124 18.40 -6.79 -14.26
N GLU A 125 19.45 -5.98 -14.34
CA GLU A 125 20.74 -6.37 -14.94
C GLU A 125 21.73 -6.92 -13.90
N ARG A 126 21.44 -6.70 -12.61
CA ARG A 126 22.23 -7.27 -11.51
C ARG A 126 21.54 -8.49 -10.92
N PRO A 127 22.31 -9.49 -10.45
CA PRO A 127 21.73 -10.63 -9.75
C PRO A 127 20.92 -10.19 -8.53
N PHE A 128 19.68 -10.69 -8.43
CA PHE A 128 18.81 -10.45 -7.29
C PHE A 128 18.87 -11.66 -6.36
N PHE A 129 19.55 -11.52 -5.22
CA PHE A 129 19.83 -12.64 -4.31
C PHE A 129 20.43 -13.87 -5.00
N GLY A 130 21.35 -13.64 -5.93
CA GLY A 130 22.04 -14.69 -6.69
C GLY A 130 21.26 -15.24 -7.89
N HIS A 131 20.02 -14.77 -8.12
CA HIS A 131 19.25 -15.10 -9.32
C HIS A 131 19.54 -14.09 -10.44
N GLU A 132 19.88 -14.60 -11.62
CA GLU A 132 20.00 -13.81 -12.84
C GLU A 132 18.69 -13.90 -13.64
N PHE A 133 18.13 -12.75 -14.02
CA PHE A 133 16.84 -12.72 -14.71
C PHE A 133 16.96 -13.14 -16.18
N SER A 134 16.15 -14.11 -16.57
CA SER A 134 15.97 -14.49 -17.96
C SER A 134 15.27 -13.38 -18.76
N LYS A 135 15.26 -13.47 -20.09
CA LYS A 135 14.50 -12.53 -20.93
C LYS A 135 13.00 -12.53 -20.59
N GLU A 136 12.45 -13.71 -20.30
CA GLU A 136 11.05 -13.88 -19.91
C GLU A 136 10.78 -13.29 -18.52
N ASP A 137 11.68 -13.51 -17.55
CA ASP A 137 11.55 -12.92 -16.21
C ASP A 137 11.47 -11.40 -16.31
N LYS A 138 12.38 -10.80 -17.09
CA LYS A 138 12.44 -9.35 -17.30
C LYS A 138 11.16 -8.84 -17.96
N ALA A 139 10.68 -9.51 -19.00
CA ALA A 139 9.44 -9.15 -19.68
C ALA A 139 8.24 -9.18 -18.71
N ASN A 140 8.07 -10.28 -17.97
CA ASN A 140 6.97 -10.43 -17.02
C ASN A 140 7.01 -9.39 -15.89
N LEU A 141 8.19 -9.14 -15.32
CA LEU A 141 8.39 -8.13 -14.28
C LEU A 141 8.10 -6.71 -14.77
N LEU A 142 8.40 -6.39 -16.03
CA LEU A 142 8.12 -5.08 -16.61
C LEU A 142 6.65 -4.92 -17.02
N GLU A 143 6.02 -5.97 -17.54
CA GLU A 143 4.65 -5.93 -18.05
C GLU A 143 3.62 -6.03 -16.92
N THR A 144 3.77 -7.03 -16.06
CA THR A 144 2.78 -7.35 -15.02
C THR A 144 3.21 -6.87 -13.63
N GLY A 145 4.51 -6.67 -13.42
CA GLY A 145 5.09 -6.45 -12.10
C GLY A 145 5.36 -7.73 -11.32
N ASN A 146 5.06 -8.92 -11.86
CA ASN A 146 5.31 -10.22 -11.22
C ASN A 146 6.11 -11.11 -12.17
N MET A 147 7.02 -11.91 -11.62
CA MET A 147 7.91 -12.72 -12.47
C MET A 147 7.22 -13.90 -13.17
N GLY A 148 6.06 -14.36 -12.69
CA GLY A 148 5.35 -15.49 -13.32
C GLY A 148 5.71 -16.88 -12.82
N ARG A 149 6.70 -16.99 -11.93
CA ARG A 149 7.21 -18.28 -11.43
C ARG A 149 7.96 -18.15 -10.12
N ILE A 150 8.18 -19.27 -9.45
CA ILE A 150 9.08 -19.38 -8.29
C ILE A 150 10.53 -19.55 -8.74
N VAL A 151 11.45 -18.91 -8.02
CA VAL A 151 12.90 -19.13 -8.11
C VAL A 151 13.50 -19.38 -6.74
N ASN A 152 14.64 -20.05 -6.71
CA ASN A 152 15.41 -20.19 -5.48
C ASN A 152 16.32 -18.98 -5.31
N LEU A 153 16.09 -18.20 -4.25
CA LEU A 153 16.89 -17.03 -3.89
C LEU A 153 17.85 -17.37 -2.75
N LYS A 154 19.09 -16.88 -2.83
CA LYS A 154 20.10 -17.10 -1.80
C LYS A 154 19.90 -16.16 -0.61
N ASN A 155 19.73 -16.73 0.57
CA ASN A 155 19.90 -15.99 1.81
C ASN A 155 21.39 -15.80 2.10
N TYR A 156 21.90 -14.57 1.98
CA TYR A 156 23.33 -14.31 2.22
C TYR A 156 23.75 -14.45 3.69
N ILE A 157 22.81 -14.48 4.64
CA ILE A 157 23.10 -14.70 6.07
C ILE A 157 23.27 -16.20 6.35
N THR A 158 22.34 -17.03 5.88
CA THR A 158 22.33 -18.48 6.19
C THR A 158 22.97 -19.34 5.09
N GLY A 159 23.15 -18.81 3.89
CA GLY A 159 23.57 -19.55 2.70
C GLY A 159 22.46 -20.38 2.04
N GLU A 160 21.28 -20.48 2.66
CA GLU A 160 20.14 -21.28 2.19
C GLU A 160 19.58 -20.75 0.86
N MET A 161 19.18 -21.68 -0.01
CA MET A 161 18.42 -21.39 -1.22
C MET A 161 16.92 -21.52 -0.93
N ILE A 162 16.17 -20.41 -1.06
CA ILE A 162 14.79 -20.32 -0.63
C ILE A 162 13.86 -20.14 -1.83
N PRO A 163 12.91 -21.06 -2.08
CA PRO A 163 11.86 -20.87 -3.07
C PRO A 163 11.06 -19.61 -2.79
N SER A 164 11.05 -18.68 -3.74
CA SER A 164 10.49 -17.34 -3.56
C SER A 164 9.80 -16.83 -4.83
N PHE A 165 8.73 -16.06 -4.63
CA PHE A 165 8.16 -15.18 -5.64
C PHE A 165 8.98 -13.91 -5.73
N VAL A 166 9.04 -13.32 -6.92
CA VAL A 166 9.66 -12.02 -7.17
C VAL A 166 8.66 -11.11 -7.87
N SER A 167 8.53 -9.89 -7.35
CA SER A 167 7.69 -8.84 -7.92
C SER A 167 8.41 -7.50 -7.92
N VAL A 168 7.86 -6.53 -8.65
CA VAL A 168 8.24 -5.12 -8.61
C VAL A 168 7.22 -4.39 -7.74
N ASP A 169 7.71 -3.68 -6.74
CA ASP A 169 6.94 -2.65 -6.07
C ASP A 169 6.68 -1.51 -7.06
N LYS A 170 5.47 -1.46 -7.62
CA LYS A 170 5.06 -0.51 -8.67
C LYS A 170 5.17 0.97 -8.26
N VAL A 171 5.32 1.28 -6.97
CA VAL A 171 5.51 2.65 -6.49
C VAL A 171 6.99 3.04 -6.47
N THR A 172 7.87 2.11 -6.11
CA THR A 172 9.31 2.40 -5.90
C THR A 172 10.20 1.81 -6.99
N ASN A 173 9.64 1.01 -7.91
CA ASN A 173 10.38 0.17 -8.85
C ASN A 173 11.41 -0.74 -8.16
N GLU A 174 11.18 -1.09 -6.89
CA GLU A 174 12.02 -2.01 -6.14
C GLU A 174 11.68 -3.45 -6.47
N LEU A 175 12.70 -4.28 -6.70
CA LEU A 175 12.52 -5.73 -6.67
C LEU A 175 12.31 -6.22 -5.24
N VAL A 176 11.23 -6.96 -5.05
CA VAL A 176 10.85 -7.55 -3.76
C VAL A 176 10.67 -9.05 -3.90
N SER A 177 10.96 -9.78 -2.82
CA SER A 177 10.78 -11.22 -2.75
C SER A 177 9.91 -11.62 -1.57
N MET A 178 9.14 -12.69 -1.74
CA MET A 178 8.40 -13.35 -0.68
C MET A 178 8.61 -14.86 -0.78
N ARG A 179 8.83 -15.53 0.37
CA ARG A 179 8.95 -17.00 0.38
C ARG A 179 7.68 -17.63 -0.18
N ALA A 180 7.83 -18.64 -1.02
CA ALA A 180 6.70 -19.33 -1.62
C ALA A 180 5.77 -19.93 -0.56
N SER A 181 6.34 -20.45 0.53
CA SER A 181 5.59 -21.01 1.66
C SER A 181 4.75 -20.01 2.45
N SER A 182 4.92 -18.70 2.23
CA SER A 182 4.18 -17.66 2.95
C SER A 182 2.85 -17.30 2.30
N VAL A 183 2.61 -17.69 1.04
CA VAL A 183 1.34 -17.41 0.38
C VAL A 183 0.32 -18.49 0.71
N GLN A 184 -0.91 -18.08 1.00
CA GLN A 184 -2.05 -18.97 1.11
C GLN A 184 -2.99 -18.69 -0.06
N ILE A 185 -3.20 -19.69 -0.91
CA ILE A 185 -4.15 -19.60 -2.02
C ILE A 185 -5.54 -19.98 -1.49
N PRO A 186 -6.52 -19.06 -1.53
CA PRO A 186 -7.87 -19.34 -1.05
C PRO A 186 -8.62 -20.29 -2.00
N ASP A 187 -9.72 -20.85 -1.51
CA ASP A 187 -10.61 -21.66 -2.35
C ASP A 187 -11.45 -20.82 -3.33
N GLU A 188 -11.67 -19.55 -2.99
CA GLU A 188 -12.51 -18.62 -3.73
C GLU A 188 -11.86 -17.24 -3.78
N ILE A 189 -11.94 -16.59 -4.93
CA ILE A 189 -11.49 -15.22 -5.14
C ILE A 189 -12.64 -14.41 -5.69
N LYS A 190 -13.09 -13.41 -4.92
CA LYS A 190 -14.13 -12.44 -5.36
C LYS A 190 -15.39 -13.13 -5.94
N GLY A 191 -15.89 -14.20 -5.33
CA GLY A 191 -17.07 -14.92 -5.81
C GLY A 191 -16.79 -16.09 -6.77
N VAL A 192 -15.53 -16.26 -7.22
CA VAL A 192 -15.14 -17.31 -8.17
C VAL A 192 -14.40 -18.42 -7.44
N LYS A 193 -14.96 -19.62 -7.44
CA LYS A 193 -14.33 -20.81 -6.86
C LYS A 193 -13.21 -21.32 -7.77
N LEU A 194 -12.02 -21.48 -7.23
CA LEU A 194 -10.87 -21.98 -7.97
C LEU A 194 -10.93 -23.49 -8.13
N ASN A 195 -10.65 -23.97 -9.34
CA ASN A 195 -10.38 -25.39 -9.58
C ASN A 195 -8.96 -25.76 -9.14
N LYS A 196 -8.61 -27.05 -9.26
CA LYS A 196 -7.32 -27.57 -8.80
C LYS A 196 -6.16 -26.97 -9.62
N GLU A 197 -6.32 -26.93 -10.93
CA GLU A 197 -5.30 -26.45 -11.87
C GLU A 197 -5.00 -24.96 -11.67
N GLN A 198 -6.03 -24.15 -11.39
CA GLN A 198 -5.90 -22.73 -11.09
C GLN A 198 -5.17 -22.51 -9.75
N LYS A 199 -5.48 -23.31 -8.72
CA LYS A 199 -4.76 -23.24 -7.44
C LYS A 199 -3.30 -23.62 -7.60
N GLU A 200 -3.01 -24.70 -8.31
CA GLU A 200 -1.64 -25.14 -8.60
C GLU A 200 -0.88 -24.06 -9.39
N ALA A 201 -1.49 -23.49 -10.43
CA ALA A 201 -0.90 -22.40 -11.19
C ALA A 201 -0.54 -21.18 -10.32
N LEU A 202 -1.45 -20.75 -9.44
CA LEU A 202 -1.17 -19.66 -8.49
C LEU A 202 -0.09 -20.02 -7.47
N GLN A 203 -0.07 -21.26 -6.98
CA GLN A 203 0.98 -21.76 -6.08
C GLN A 203 2.35 -21.75 -6.77
N GLU A 204 2.41 -22.00 -8.07
CA GLU A 204 3.62 -21.91 -8.88
C GLU A 204 4.00 -20.46 -9.26
N GLY A 205 3.12 -19.49 -8.99
CA GLY A 205 3.34 -18.07 -9.26
C GLY A 205 2.84 -17.59 -10.62
N LYS A 206 2.13 -18.44 -11.37
CA LYS A 206 1.56 -18.11 -12.68
C LYS A 206 0.30 -17.25 -12.51
N GLY A 207 0.03 -16.43 -13.52
CA GLY A 207 -1.22 -15.69 -13.61
C GLY A 207 -2.37 -16.60 -14.02
N VAL A 208 -3.54 -16.41 -13.41
CA VAL A 208 -4.77 -17.14 -13.73
C VAL A 208 -5.86 -16.15 -14.10
N PHE A 209 -6.38 -16.25 -15.33
CA PHE A 209 -7.53 -15.46 -15.74
C PHE A 209 -8.82 -15.99 -15.11
N LEU A 210 -9.52 -15.12 -14.40
CA LEU A 210 -10.80 -15.42 -13.75
C LEU A 210 -11.89 -14.52 -14.34
N GLU A 211 -13.02 -15.14 -14.69
CA GLU A 211 -14.20 -14.45 -15.19
C GLU A 211 -15.27 -14.32 -14.11
N ASN A 212 -16.16 -13.34 -14.27
CA ASN A 212 -17.33 -13.15 -13.41
C ASN A 212 -16.99 -12.90 -11.93
N MET A 213 -15.82 -12.32 -11.65
CA MET A 213 -15.48 -11.84 -10.31
C MET A 213 -16.37 -10.67 -9.93
N ILE A 214 -16.68 -10.54 -8.65
CA ILE A 214 -17.54 -9.49 -8.11
C ILE A 214 -16.70 -8.48 -7.33
N SER A 215 -16.71 -7.24 -7.80
CA SER A 215 -16.01 -6.13 -7.13
C SER A 215 -16.70 -5.75 -5.81
N ASN A 216 -16.01 -4.95 -4.97
CA ASN A 216 -16.61 -4.43 -3.73
C ASN A 216 -17.85 -3.56 -3.99
N ARG A 217 -18.02 -3.04 -5.22
CA ARG A 217 -19.20 -2.27 -5.67
C ARG A 217 -20.27 -3.16 -6.31
N LYS A 218 -20.16 -4.49 -6.18
CA LYS A 218 -21.08 -5.51 -6.74
C LYS A 218 -21.17 -5.57 -8.27
N ASN A 219 -20.19 -4.99 -8.97
CA ASN A 219 -20.11 -5.09 -10.44
C ASN A 219 -19.26 -6.30 -10.85
N PRO A 220 -19.69 -7.07 -11.87
CA PRO A 220 -18.90 -8.15 -12.44
C PRO A 220 -17.70 -7.60 -13.21
N PHE A 221 -16.58 -8.31 -13.15
CA PHE A 221 -15.38 -8.04 -13.93
C PHE A 221 -14.57 -9.33 -14.14
N SER A 222 -13.64 -9.29 -15.08
CA SER A 222 -12.67 -10.37 -15.31
C SER A 222 -11.26 -9.79 -15.23
N ALA A 223 -10.33 -10.54 -14.66
CA ALA A 223 -8.92 -10.15 -14.60
C ALA A 223 -8.02 -11.37 -14.42
N THR A 224 -6.74 -11.20 -14.74
CA THR A 224 -5.69 -12.14 -14.36
C THR A 224 -5.31 -11.89 -12.92
N VAL A 225 -5.43 -12.92 -12.09
CA VAL A 225 -5.01 -12.91 -10.69
C VAL A 225 -3.67 -13.61 -10.55
N GLN A 226 -2.77 -13.05 -9.74
CA GLN A 226 -1.43 -13.60 -9.54
C GLN A 226 -0.87 -13.29 -8.16
N VAL A 227 0.06 -14.11 -7.66
CA VAL A 227 0.80 -13.79 -6.44
C VAL A 227 1.71 -12.59 -6.67
N ASN A 228 1.61 -11.60 -5.77
CA ASN A 228 2.47 -10.44 -5.73
C ASN A 228 3.25 -10.38 -4.42
N ALA A 229 4.58 -10.36 -4.52
CA ALA A 229 5.47 -10.37 -3.36
C ALA A 229 5.46 -9.04 -2.57
N ASP A 230 5.17 -7.90 -3.21
CA ASP A 230 5.05 -6.60 -2.50
C ASP A 230 3.80 -6.56 -1.62
N LYS A 231 2.68 -7.01 -2.19
CA LYS A 231 1.38 -7.08 -1.50
C LYS A 231 1.31 -8.23 -0.50
N LYS A 232 2.21 -9.22 -0.63
CA LYS A 232 2.17 -10.50 0.09
C LYS A 232 0.81 -11.19 -0.02
N SER A 233 0.18 -11.05 -1.17
CA SER A 233 -1.17 -11.54 -1.46
C SER A 233 -1.34 -11.78 -2.95
N LEU A 234 -2.52 -12.25 -3.33
CA LEU A 234 -2.98 -12.21 -4.71
C LEU A 234 -3.35 -10.76 -5.09
N GLU A 235 -3.02 -10.35 -6.31
CA GLU A 235 -3.44 -9.09 -6.94
C GLU A 235 -4.27 -9.32 -8.20
#